data_AF-A0AAU6C8K6-F1
#
_entry.id   AF-A0AAU6C8K6-F1
#
_cell.length_a   1.000
_cell.length_b   1.000
_cell.length_c   1.000
_cell.angle_alpha   90.00
_cell.angle_beta   90.00
_cell.angle_gamma   90.00
#
_symmetry.space_group_name_H-M   'P 1'
#
loop_
_entity.id
_entity.type
_entity.pdbx_description
1 polymer ?
#
loop_
_entity_poly.entity_id
_entity_poly.type
_entity_poly.pdbx_seq_one_letter_code
_entity_poly.pdbx_strand_id
1 'polypeptide(L)'
;MVRTVVAGLDGSPESLSAAGWAAREAVSRRLPLRLIHAWEWQPYNYDTRGSLADPDETRHWAEAIPREASAALRLRYRGGHADADAAALAGEGSPTSR
;
A
#
# COMPACT_ATOMS: atom_id res chain seq x y z
N MET A 1 -6.71 17.48 17.48
CA MET A 1 -6.90 16.54 16.35
C MET A 1 -5.54 16.06 15.90
N VAL A 2 -5.30 14.74 15.89
CA VAL A 2 -4.09 14.16 15.29
C VAL A 2 -4.24 14.25 13.77
N ARG A 3 -3.27 14.85 13.07
CA ARG A 3 -3.26 14.94 11.60
C ARG A 3 -2.27 13.92 11.06
N THR A 4 -2.66 13.21 10.00
CA THR A 4 -1.85 12.14 9.39
C THR A 4 -1.76 12.38 7.89
N VAL A 5 -0.59 12.13 7.31
CA VAL A 5 -0.41 12.08 5.85
C VAL A 5 -0.67 10.65 5.41
N VAL A 6 -1.52 10.45 4.40
CA VAL A 6 -1.90 9.11 3.90
C VAL A 6 -1.48 8.99 2.43
N ALA A 7 -0.90 7.85 2.05
CA ALA A 7 -0.59 7.53 0.67
C ALA A 7 -1.13 6.14 0.29
N GLY A 8 -1.81 6.08 -0.84
CA GLY A 8 -2.25 4.83 -1.47
C GLY A 8 -1.12 4.22 -2.31
N LEU A 9 -1.03 2.90 -2.27
CA LEU A 9 -0.09 2.10 -3.06
C LEU A 9 -0.91 1.14 -3.93
N ASP A 10 -0.57 1.03 -5.20
CA ASP A 10 -1.12 0.03 -6.13
C ASP A 10 0.00 -0.85 -6.74
N GLY A 11 1.26 -0.65 -6.33
CA GLY A 11 2.43 -1.36 -6.84
C GLY A 11 3.11 -0.67 -8.03
N SER A 12 2.51 0.39 -8.59
CA SER A 12 3.10 1.15 -9.70
C SER A 12 4.28 2.02 -9.26
N PRO A 13 5.25 2.31 -10.15
CA PRO A 13 6.30 3.31 -9.92
C PRO A 13 5.76 4.70 -9.53
N GLU A 14 4.60 5.06 -10.07
CA GLU A 14 3.90 6.31 -9.78
C GLU A 14 3.42 6.35 -8.33
N SER A 15 2.83 5.25 -7.83
CA SER A 15 2.41 5.16 -6.43
C SER A 15 3.59 5.21 -5.45
N LEU A 16 4.74 4.61 -5.81
CA LEU A 16 5.96 4.72 -5.04
C LEU A 16 6.50 6.16 -5.00
N SER A 17 6.40 6.88 -6.11
CA SER A 17 6.79 8.29 -6.19
C SER A 17 5.88 9.16 -5.32
N ALA A 18 4.57 8.90 -5.33
CA ALA A 18 3.60 9.57 -4.47
C ALA A 18 3.88 9.29 -2.98
N ALA A 19 4.21 8.05 -2.61
CA ALA A 19 4.60 7.69 -1.25
C ALA A 19 5.89 8.40 -0.80
N GLY A 20 6.86 8.58 -1.71
CA GLY A 20 8.05 9.38 -1.48
C GLY A 20 7.75 10.85 -1.20
N TRP A 21 6.82 11.45 -1.96
CA TRP A 21 6.34 12.81 -1.70
C TRP A 21 5.64 12.91 -0.34
N ALA A 22 4.74 11.98 -0.04
CA ALA A 22 4.00 11.94 1.23
C ALA A 22 4.94 11.82 2.43
N ALA A 23 6.01 11.03 2.34
CA ALA A 23 7.01 10.90 3.38
C ALA A 23 7.77 12.22 3.61
N ARG A 24 8.14 12.93 2.54
CA ARG A 24 8.77 14.26 2.65
C ARG A 24 7.86 15.25 3.36
N GLU A 25 6.57 15.27 3.01
CA GLU A 25 5.58 16.13 3.65
C GLU A 25 5.39 15.78 5.12
N ALA A 26 5.25 14.49 5.45
CA ALA A 26 5.10 13.99 6.81
C ALA A 26 6.27 14.43 7.71
N VAL A 27 7.52 14.30 7.21
CA VAL A 27 8.72 14.76 7.92
C VAL A 27 8.71 16.28 8.11
N SER A 28 8.41 17.04 7.06
CA SER A 28 8.41 18.51 7.13
C SER A 28 7.38 19.06 8.14
N ARG A 29 6.24 18.38 8.28
CA ARG A 29 5.12 18.77 9.14
C ARG A 29 5.15 18.10 10.51
N ARG A 30 6.11 17.19 10.76
CA ARG A 30 6.19 16.34 11.95
C ARG A 30 4.88 15.59 12.22
N LEU A 31 4.31 15.01 11.17
CA LEU A 31 3.08 14.21 11.23
C LEU A 31 3.38 12.74 10.94
N PRO A 32 2.61 11.81 11.49
CA PRO A 32 2.67 10.40 11.10
C PRO A 32 2.35 10.20 9.62
N LEU A 33 2.91 9.14 9.03
CA LEU A 33 2.66 8.69 7.67
C LEU A 33 1.94 7.36 7.70
N ARG A 34 0.88 7.20 6.92
CA ARG A 34 0.19 5.92 6.75
C ARG A 34 0.18 5.50 5.29
N LEU A 35 0.68 4.31 5.01
CA LEU A 35 0.69 3.68 3.70
C LEU A 35 -0.44 2.67 3.63
N ILE A 36 -1.24 2.72 2.57
CA ILE A 36 -2.39 1.83 2.37
C ILE A 36 -2.26 1.19 1.00
N HIS A 37 -2.26 -0.13 0.94
CA HIS A 37 -2.44 -0.87 -0.32
C HIS A 37 -3.85 -1.45 -0.35
N ALA A 38 -4.67 -1.03 -1.31
CA ALA A 38 -5.99 -1.59 -1.52
C ALA A 38 -5.91 -2.62 -2.63
N TRP A 39 -6.41 -3.84 -2.37
CA TRP A 39 -6.47 -4.91 -3.35
C TRP A 39 -7.87 -5.49 -3.37
N GLU A 40 -8.37 -5.83 -4.56
CA GLU A 40 -9.68 -6.44 -4.72
C GLU A 40 -9.51 -7.96 -4.73
N TRP A 41 -10.17 -8.65 -3.80
CA TRP A 41 -10.29 -10.09 -3.86
C TRP A 41 -11.48 -10.44 -4.76
N GLN A 42 -11.20 -11.11 -5.89
CA GLN A 42 -12.22 -11.67 -6.76
C GLN A 42 -12.04 -13.19 -6.82
N PRO A 43 -13.10 -14.00 -6.68
CA PRO A 43 -12.99 -15.47 -6.68
C PRO A 43 -12.54 -16.07 -8.03
N TYR A 44 -12.50 -15.26 -9.09
CA TYR A 44 -12.02 -15.61 -10.43
C TYR A 44 -10.91 -14.66 -10.88
N ASN A 45 -10.05 -14.22 -9.96
CA ASN A 45 -8.84 -13.50 -10.31
C ASN A 45 -7.94 -14.42 -11.15
N TYR A 46 -7.70 -14.03 -12.40
CA TYR A 46 -6.75 -14.72 -13.27
C TYR A 46 -5.39 -14.07 -13.13
N ASP A 47 -4.33 -14.87 -13.00
CA ASP A 47 -2.96 -14.36 -13.08
C ASP A 47 -2.63 -13.89 -14.52
N THR A 48 -1.45 -13.32 -14.73
CA THR A 48 -0.99 -12.87 -16.06
C THR A 48 -0.91 -14.03 -17.09
N ARG A 49 -1.07 -15.28 -16.67
CA ARG A 49 -1.07 -16.49 -17.50
C ARG A 49 -2.48 -17.06 -17.73
N GLY A 50 -3.53 -16.44 -17.21
CA GLY A 50 -4.91 -16.91 -17.37
C GLY A 50 -5.27 -18.08 -16.47
N SER A 51 -4.48 -18.38 -15.43
CA SER A 51 -4.81 -19.37 -14.40
C SER A 51 -5.56 -18.71 -13.25
N LEU A 52 -6.44 -19.45 -12.56
CA LEU A 52 -6.95 -18.98 -11.27
C LEU A 52 -5.75 -18.68 -10.36
N ALA A 53 -5.70 -17.44 -9.87
CA ALA A 53 -4.66 -17.00 -8.96
C ALA A 53 -4.87 -17.69 -7.61
N ASP A 54 -3.79 -18.21 -7.04
CA ASP A 54 -3.84 -18.76 -5.69
C ASP A 54 -4.22 -17.63 -4.70
N PRO A 55 -5.29 -17.78 -3.91
CA PRO A 55 -5.71 -16.78 -2.92
C PRO A 55 -4.61 -16.43 -1.91
N ASP A 56 -3.81 -17.41 -1.48
CA ASP A 56 -2.72 -17.20 -0.53
C ASP A 56 -1.55 -16.45 -1.19
N GLU A 57 -1.24 -16.76 -2.45
CA GLU A 57 -0.25 -16.03 -3.23
C GLU A 57 -0.68 -14.57 -3.47
N THR A 58 -1.96 -14.35 -3.83
CA THR A 58 -2.53 -13.01 -4.04
C THR A 58 -2.43 -12.17 -2.77
N ARG A 59 -2.77 -12.75 -1.62
CA ARG A 59 -2.64 -12.09 -0.32
C ARG A 59 -1.17 -11.80 0.02
N HIS A 60 -0.27 -12.75 -0.22
CA HIS A 60 1.16 -12.57 0.04
C HIS A 60 1.73 -11.38 -0.76
N TRP A 61 1.41 -11.30 -2.05
CA TRP A 61 1.78 -10.16 -2.91
C TRP A 61 1.18 -8.84 -2.45
N ALA A 62 -0.10 -8.83 -2.09
CA ALA A 62 -0.78 -7.62 -1.61
C ALA A 62 -0.17 -7.09 -0.30
N GLU A 63 0.31 -7.97 0.57
CA GLU A 63 1.01 -7.55 1.79
C GLU A 63 2.47 -7.14 1.54
N ALA A 64 3.10 -7.59 0.45
CA ALA A 64 4.49 -7.28 0.13
C ALA A 64 4.67 -5.80 -0.27
N ILE A 65 3.78 -5.26 -1.12
CA ILE A 65 3.85 -3.88 -1.63
C ILE A 65 3.96 -2.83 -0.51
N PRO A 66 3.04 -2.78 0.49
CA PRO A 66 3.12 -1.78 1.55
C PRO A 66 4.33 -2.02 2.48
N ARG A 67 4.75 -3.28 2.68
CA ARG A 67 5.95 -3.60 3.48
C ARG A 67 7.22 -3.08 2.83
N GLU A 68 7.42 -3.36 1.55
CA GLU A 68 8.60 -2.93 0.79
C GLU A 68 8.69 -1.40 0.69
N ALA A 69 7.57 -0.75 0.36
CA ALA A 69 7.50 0.71 0.34
C ALA A 69 7.83 1.31 1.72
N SER A 70 7.30 0.75 2.80
CA SER A 70 7.61 1.21 4.17
C SER A 70 9.10 1.04 4.51
N ALA A 71 9.72 -0.08 4.13
CA ALA A 71 11.13 -0.34 4.37
C ALA A 71 12.02 0.65 3.62
N ALA A 72 11.75 0.87 2.33
CA ALA A 72 12.48 1.83 1.51
C ALA A 72 12.39 3.26 2.08
N LEU A 73 11.21 3.68 2.53
CA LEU A 73 11.01 5.01 3.11
C LEU A 73 11.69 5.14 4.48
N ARG A 74 11.63 4.11 5.35
CA ARG A 74 12.34 4.11 6.63
C ARG A 74 13.86 4.23 6.45
N LEU A 75 14.43 3.59 5.43
CA LEU A 75 15.85 3.72 5.11
C LEU A 75 16.20 5.15 4.65
N ARG A 76 15.33 5.77 3.84
CA ARG A 76 15.56 7.09 3.26
C ARG A 76 15.37 8.24 4.25
N TYR A 77 14.47 8.10 5.23
CA TYR A 77 14.07 9.16 6.16
C TYR A 77 14.46 8.88 7.62
N ARG A 78 15.54 8.12 7.86
CA ARG A 78 16.05 7.82 9.21
C ARG A 78 16.19 9.09 10.05
N GLY A 79 15.42 9.21 11.14
CA GLY A 79 15.50 10.31 12.12
C GLY A 79 14.32 11.29 12.11
N GLY A 80 13.40 11.22 11.15
CA GLY A 80 12.13 11.98 11.16
C GLY A 80 10.99 11.17 11.78
N HIS A 81 10.01 11.83 12.41
CA HIS A 81 8.78 11.23 12.97
C HIS A 81 7.83 10.66 11.88
N ALA A 82 8.35 10.01 10.85
CA ALA A 82 7.57 9.18 9.96
C ALA A 82 7.52 7.77 10.57
N ASP A 83 6.71 7.62 11.62
CA ASP A 83 6.20 6.30 11.97
C ASP A 83 5.29 5.88 10.81
N ALA A 84 5.87 5.14 9.86
CA ALA A 84 5.21 4.70 8.65
C ALA A 84 4.45 3.41 8.96
N ASP A 85 3.18 3.56 9.32
CA ASP A 85 2.27 2.42 9.46
C ASP A 85 1.84 1.95 8.07
N ALA A 86 1.87 0.64 7.83
CA ALA A 86 1.63 0.06 6.52
C ALA A 86 0.55 -1.01 6.62
N ALA A 87 -0.56 -0.80 5.91
CA ALA A 87 -1.71 -1.70 5.94
C ALA A 87 -2.12 -2.13 4.53
N ALA A 88 -2.38 -3.43 4.35
CA ALA A 88 -3.09 -3.95 3.19
C ALA A 88 -4.58 -4.06 3.55
N LEU A 89 -5.45 -3.48 2.73
CA LEU A 89 -6.91 -3.55 2.87
C LEU A 89 -7.47 -4.37 1.71
N ALA A 90 -8.08 -5.50 2.03
CA ALA A 90 -8.84 -6.29 1.07
C ALA A 90 -10.22 -5.64 0.87
N GLY A 91 -10.57 -5.34 -0.38
CA GLY A 91 -11.94 -5.06 -0.78
C GLY A 91 -12.65 -6.37 -1.08
N GLU A 92 -13.77 -6.64 -0.41
CA GLU A 92 -14.67 -7.71 -0.85
C GLU A 92 -15.36 -7.21 -2.12
N GLY A 93 -15.05 -7.84 -3.26
CA GLY A 93 -15.76 -7.58 -4.50
C GLY A 93 -17.24 -7.85 -4.28
N SER A 94 -18.07 -6.81 -4.22
CA SER A 94 -19.51 -6.99 -4.25
C SER A 94 -19.87 -7.70 -5.55
N PRO A 95 -20.65 -8.80 -5.51
CA PRO A 95 -21.19 -9.40 -6.72
C PRO A 95 -22.31 -8.49 -7.22
N THR A 96 -21.98 -7.35 -7.82
CA THR A 96 -22.94 -6.60 -8.62
C THR A 96 -23.19 -7.36 -9.90
N SER A 97 -24.18 -8.25 -9.84
CA SER A 97 -24.87 -8.81 -10.99
C SER A 97 -25.27 -7.72 -11.97
N ARG A 98 -24.88 -7.87 -13.23
CA ARG A 98 -25.78 -7.60 -14.36
C ARG A 98 -25.36 -8.34 -15.61
#